data_AF-A0A936YVE0-F1
#
_entry.id   AF-A0A936YVE0-F1
#
_cell.length_a   1.000
_cell.length_b   1.000
_cell.length_c   1.000
_cell.angle_alpha   90.00
_cell.angle_beta   90.00
_cell.angle_gamma   90.00
#
_symmetry.space_group_name_H-M   'P 1'
#
loop_
_entity.id
_entity.type
_entity.pdbx_description
1 polymer ?
#
loop_
_entity_poly.entity_id
_entity_poly.type
_entity_poly.pdbx_seq_one_letter_code
_entity_poly.pdbx_strand_id
1 'polypeptide(L)'
;MSQSMKAAVVRELGRPLTIEDMPIPYPADDPILVRFAATGVCHTDLHAARGDWPVKPTPPFIPGHEGVGYVAKAGRSVKRFKIDGRVVVKLQ
;
A
#
# COMPACT_ATOMS: atom_id res chain seq x y z
N MET A 1 8.92 -20.95 -2.81
CA MET A 1 7.56 -20.39 -3.06
C MET A 1 7.64 -18.90 -2.77
N SER A 2 7.31 -18.03 -3.74
CA SER A 2 7.23 -16.59 -3.47
C SER A 2 6.08 -16.34 -2.49
N GLN A 3 6.31 -15.54 -1.46
CA GLN A 3 5.25 -15.16 -0.53
C GLN A 3 4.34 -14.11 -1.22
N SER A 4 3.02 -14.25 -1.04
CA SER A 4 2.01 -13.33 -1.55
C SER A 4 1.25 -12.62 -0.43
N MET A 5 0.60 -11.51 -0.76
CA MET A 5 -0.32 -10.76 0.08
C MET A 5 -1.63 -10.52 -0.66
N LYS A 6 -2.75 -10.36 0.07
CA LYS A 6 -4.00 -9.91 -0.53
C LYS A 6 -4.01 -8.40 -0.71
N ALA A 7 -4.50 -7.94 -1.84
CA ALA A 7 -4.67 -6.52 -2.14
C ALA A 7 -5.97 -6.25 -2.90
N ALA A 8 -6.57 -5.08 -2.65
CA ALA A 8 -7.61 -4.54 -3.51
C ALA A 8 -6.96 -3.75 -4.65
N VAL A 9 -7.10 -4.21 -5.88
CA VAL A 9 -6.39 -3.69 -7.05
C VAL A 9 -7.35 -2.95 -7.97
N VAL A 10 -6.96 -1.76 -8.40
CA VAL A 10 -7.60 -1.04 -9.50
C VAL A 10 -6.92 -1.48 -10.79
N ARG A 11 -7.59 -2.31 -11.58
CA ARG A 11 -7.10 -2.79 -12.89
C ARG A 11 -7.45 -1.84 -14.05
N GLU A 12 -8.59 -1.18 -13.94
CA GLU A 12 -9.11 -0.22 -14.92
C GLU A 12 -9.82 0.90 -14.14
N LEU A 13 -9.67 2.15 -14.58
CA LEU A 13 -10.30 3.30 -13.92
C LEU A 13 -11.83 3.20 -14.03
N GLY A 14 -12.53 3.51 -12.94
CA GLY A 14 -14.00 3.50 -12.89
C GLY A 14 -14.64 2.10 -12.81
N ARG A 15 -13.84 1.02 -12.80
CA ARG A 15 -14.32 -0.34 -12.55
C ARG A 15 -14.26 -0.69 -11.06
N PRO A 16 -15.08 -1.66 -10.59
CA PRO A 16 -14.92 -2.22 -9.25
C PRO A 16 -13.52 -2.77 -9.02
N LEU A 17 -13.01 -2.65 -7.79
CA LEU A 17 -11.73 -3.21 -7.39
C LEU A 17 -11.81 -4.74 -7.33
N THR A 18 -10.70 -5.40 -7.64
CA THR A 18 -10.54 -6.85 -7.51
C THR A 18 -9.69 -7.18 -6.29
N ILE A 19 -10.09 -8.20 -5.52
CA ILE A 19 -9.24 -8.75 -4.45
C ILE A 19 -8.35 -9.82 -5.05
N GLU A 20 -7.04 -9.60 -5.02
CA GLU A 20 -6.06 -10.45 -5.68
C GLU A 20 -4.90 -10.83 -4.75
N ASP A 21 -4.27 -11.96 -5.02
CA ASP A 21 -3.00 -12.33 -4.40
C ASP A 21 -1.84 -11.72 -5.21
N MET A 22 -1.11 -10.79 -4.59
CA MET A 22 -0.01 -10.03 -5.18
C MET A 22 1.32 -10.43 -4.52
N PRO A 23 2.46 -10.34 -5.21
CA PRO A 23 3.75 -10.62 -4.59
C PRO A 23 4.03 -9.63 -3.45
N ILE A 24 4.59 -10.11 -2.35
CA ILE A 24 5.06 -9.21 -1.28
C ILE A 24 6.28 -8.44 -1.80
N PRO A 25 6.26 -7.10 -1.82
CA PRO A 25 7.41 -6.33 -2.27
C PRO A 25 8.60 -6.50 -1.31
N TYR A 26 9.80 -6.48 -1.86
CA TYR A 26 11.02 -6.44 -1.06
C TYR A 26 11.48 -4.98 -0.93
N PRO A 27 11.72 -4.46 0.29
CA PRO A 27 12.19 -3.09 0.44
C PRO A 27 13.60 -2.95 -0.16
N ALA A 28 13.83 -1.89 -0.91
CA ALA A 28 15.18 -1.42 -1.26
C ALA A 28 15.92 -0.94 0.01
N ASP A 29 17.05 -0.25 -0.13
CA ASP A 29 17.91 0.07 1.03
C ASP A 29 17.30 1.09 2.01
N ASP A 30 16.46 2.02 1.54
CA ASP A 30 15.86 3.09 2.36
C ASP A 30 14.39 2.90 2.81
N PRO A 31 13.51 2.13 2.13
CA PRO A 31 12.15 1.93 2.59
C PRO A 31 12.03 0.85 3.67
N ILE A 32 10.90 0.89 4.39
CA ILE A 32 10.43 -0.23 5.21
C ILE A 32 9.31 -0.98 4.48
N LEU A 33 9.21 -2.27 4.74
CA LEU A 33 8.03 -3.06 4.43
C LEU A 33 7.10 -3.07 5.65
N VAL A 34 5.86 -2.68 5.45
CA VAL A 34 4.84 -2.67 6.50
C VAL A 34 3.83 -3.79 6.26
N ARG A 35 3.58 -4.59 7.29
CA ARG A 35 2.42 -5.48 7.33
C ARG A 35 1.25 -4.73 7.96
N PHE A 36 0.30 -4.31 7.14
CA PHE A 36 -0.89 -3.61 7.62
C PHE A 36 -1.77 -4.52 8.48
N ALA A 37 -2.27 -3.96 9.58
CA ALA A 37 -3.29 -4.57 10.42
C ALA A 37 -4.69 -4.04 10.06
N ALA A 38 -4.75 -2.76 9.68
CA ALA A 38 -5.96 -2.10 9.18
C ALA A 38 -5.57 -0.91 8.30
N THR A 39 -6.49 -0.50 7.43
CA THR A 39 -6.43 0.78 6.70
C THR A 39 -7.81 1.42 6.67
N GLY A 40 -7.84 2.75 6.76
CA GLY A 40 -9.02 3.54 6.46
C GLY A 40 -9.37 3.50 4.97
N VAL A 41 -10.60 3.89 4.67
CA VAL A 41 -11.11 4.10 3.31
C VAL A 41 -11.67 5.52 3.26
N CYS A 42 -11.13 6.34 2.38
CA CYS A 42 -11.51 7.73 2.22
C CYS A 42 -12.07 7.99 0.81
N HIS A 43 -12.81 9.08 0.64
CA HIS A 43 -13.31 9.50 -0.69
C HIS A 43 -12.19 9.74 -1.71
N THR A 44 -11.00 10.15 -1.25
CA THR A 44 -9.81 10.31 -2.10
C THR A 44 -9.37 9.00 -2.74
N ASP A 45 -9.55 7.86 -2.07
CA ASP A 45 -9.29 6.54 -2.67
C ASP A 45 -10.26 6.24 -3.83
N LEU A 46 -11.53 6.64 -3.68
CA LEU A 46 -12.54 6.50 -4.74
C LEU A 46 -12.25 7.40 -5.93
N HIS A 47 -11.81 8.64 -5.69
CA HIS A 47 -11.41 9.56 -6.75
C HIS A 47 -10.22 9.00 -7.56
N ALA A 48 -9.19 8.51 -6.87
CA ALA A 48 -8.07 7.83 -7.50
C ALA A 48 -8.53 6.64 -8.36
N ALA A 49 -9.40 5.77 -7.81
CA ALA A 49 -9.93 4.60 -8.51
C ALA A 49 -10.81 4.96 -9.72
N ARG A 50 -11.53 6.09 -9.69
CA ARG A 50 -12.35 6.59 -10.79
C ARG A 50 -11.53 7.34 -11.85
N GLY A 51 -10.33 7.80 -11.49
CA GLY A 51 -9.48 8.58 -12.38
C GLY A 51 -10.02 9.97 -12.69
N ASP A 52 -10.71 10.58 -11.71
CA ASP A 52 -11.28 11.93 -11.82
C ASP A 52 -10.37 13.02 -11.24
N TRP A 53 -9.21 12.66 -10.67
CA TRP A 53 -8.14 13.60 -10.35
C TRP A 53 -7.49 14.21 -11.60
N PRO A 54 -6.98 15.45 -11.52
CA PRO A 54 -6.20 16.06 -12.60
C PRO A 54 -4.96 15.23 -12.95
N VAL A 55 -4.29 14.69 -11.92
CA VAL A 55 -3.19 13.75 -12.05
C VAL A 55 -3.72 12.36 -11.73
N LYS A 56 -3.79 11.52 -12.76
CA LYS A 56 -4.37 10.19 -12.67
C LYS A 56 -3.28 9.15 -12.38
N PRO A 57 -3.48 8.24 -11.42
CA PRO A 57 -2.64 7.06 -11.29
C PRO A 57 -2.76 6.18 -12.54
N THR A 58 -1.68 5.49 -12.90
CA THR A 58 -1.69 4.49 -13.97
C THR A 58 -2.07 3.13 -13.42
N PRO A 59 -3.18 2.51 -13.87
CA PRO A 59 -3.47 1.12 -13.52
C PRO A 59 -2.39 0.15 -14.02
N PRO A 60 -2.06 -0.93 -13.28
CA PRO A 60 -2.67 -1.32 -12.01
C PRO A 60 -2.06 -0.61 -10.79
N PHE A 61 -2.89 -0.24 -9.83
CA PHE A 61 -2.44 0.29 -8.53
C PHE A 61 -3.32 -0.18 -7.37
N ILE A 62 -2.80 -0.05 -6.14
CA ILE A 62 -3.50 -0.34 -4.89
C ILE A 62 -3.75 1.00 -4.19
N PRO A 63 -5.01 1.47 -4.09
CA PRO A 63 -5.33 2.69 -3.36
C PRO A 63 -5.24 2.47 -1.83
N GLY A 64 -5.37 3.55 -1.06
CA GLY A 64 -5.26 3.53 0.40
C GLY A 64 -4.07 4.34 0.88
N HIS A 65 -4.32 5.17 1.89
CA HIS A 65 -3.31 6.10 2.43
C HIS A 65 -3.47 6.35 3.93
N GLU A 66 -4.21 5.48 4.64
CA GLU A 66 -4.56 5.65 6.06
C GLU A 66 -4.36 4.34 6.82
N GLY A 67 -3.15 3.80 6.78
CA GLY A 67 -2.85 2.47 7.31
C GLY A 67 -2.20 2.48 8.68
N VAL A 68 -2.48 1.45 9.48
CA VAL A 68 -1.72 1.12 10.70
C VAL A 68 -1.21 -0.31 10.63
N GLY A 69 0.00 -0.53 11.12
CA GLY A 69 0.62 -1.84 11.01
C GLY A 69 1.94 -1.97 11.74
N TYR A 70 2.69 -2.96 11.30
CA TYR A 70 3.95 -3.37 11.92
C TYR A 70 5.05 -3.40 10.86
N VAL A 71 6.25 -2.97 11.24
CA VAL A 71 7.44 -3.07 10.38
C VAL A 71 7.78 -4.56 10.19
N ALA A 72 7.56 -5.09 8.99
CA ALA A 72 7.85 -6.48 8.66
C ALA A 72 9.31 -6.67 8.22
N LYS A 73 9.84 -5.71 7.47
CA LYS A 73 11.25 -5.65 7.04
C LYS A 73 11.69 -4.19 6.94
N ALA A 74 12.99 -3.97 6.98
CA ALA A 74 13.58 -2.65 6.77
C ALA A 74 14.76 -2.78 5.81
N GLY A 75 14.91 -1.79 4.92
CA GLY A 75 16.10 -1.64 4.09
C GLY A 75 17.36 -1.43 4.93
N ARG A 76 18.53 -1.71 4.34
CA ARG A 76 19.82 -1.71 5.04
C ARG A 76 20.21 -0.34 5.62
N SER A 77 19.74 0.75 5.00
CA SER A 77 20.02 2.12 5.41
C SER A 77 19.04 2.64 6.48
N VAL A 78 17.94 1.93 6.74
CA VAL A 78 16.92 2.34 7.71
C VAL A 78 17.42 2.17 9.14
N LYS A 79 17.53 3.28 9.87
CA LYS A 79 17.89 3.29 11.30
C LYS A 79 16.74 3.65 12.24
N ARG A 80 15.70 4.31 11.72
CA ARG A 80 14.62 4.90 12.52
C ARG A 80 13.57 3.88 12.99
N PHE A 81 13.42 2.77 12.29
CA PHE A 81 12.36 1.80 12.51
C PHE A 81 12.91 0.48 13.00
N LYS A 82 12.25 -0.11 13.99
CA LYS A 82 12.53 -1.44 14.50
C LYS A 82 11.55 -2.44 13.89
N ILE A 83 12.03 -3.63 13.52
CA ILE A 83 11.16 -4.76 13.14
C ILE A 83 10.13 -5.02 14.26
N ASP A 84 8.91 -5.34 13.87
CA ASP A 84 7.70 -5.46 14.71
C ASP A 84 7.27 -4.17 15.43
N GLY A 85 7.96 -3.05 15.18
CA GLY A 85 7.55 -1.74 15.64
C GLY A 85 6.23 -1.30 15.00
N ARG A 86 5.39 -0.61 15.78
CA ARG A 86 4.12 -0.06 15.29
C ARG A 86 4.37 1.19 14.46
N VAL A 87 3.65 1.30 13.34
CA VAL A 87 3.72 2.46 12.46
C VAL A 87 2.33 2.88 12.00
N VAL A 88 2.19 4.18 11.76
CA VAL A 88 1.05 4.79 11.08
C VAL A 88 1.54 5.31 9.74
N VAL A 89 0.84 4.96 8.67
CA VAL A 89 1.05 5.46 7.31
C VAL A 89 -0.11 6.39 7.01
N LYS A 90 0.18 7.67 6.89
CA LYS A 90 -0.78 8.69 6.50
C LYS A 90 -0.15 9.58 5.43
N LEU A 91 -0.85 9.82 4.33
CA LEU A 91 -0.52 10.94 3.45
C LEU A 91 -0.93 12.24 4.19
N GLN A 92 0.03 13.15 4.37
CA GLN A 92 -0.28 14.53 4.77
C GLN A 92 -0.64 15.35 3.54
#